data_AF-U1S1N3-F1
#
_entry.id   AF-U1S1N3-F1
#
_cell.length_a   1.000
_cell.length_b   1.000
_cell.length_c   1.000
_cell.angle_alpha   90.00
_cell.angle_beta   90.00
_cell.angle_gamma   90.00
#
_symmetry.space_group_name_H-M   'P 1'
#
loop_
_entity.id
_entity.type
_entity.pdbx_description
1 polymer ?
#
loop_
_entity_poly.entity_id
_entity_poly.type
_entity_poly.pdbx_seq_one_letter_code
_entity_poly.pdbx_strand_id
1 'polypeptide(L)'
;MCHPSNCIANGCEGTTILRLGSRYIMGCMKPVEGIRDPWDRVQALAEQCLRLSTADTPYVPSKVPDFLGWLLARLSNSYYGQESVFFSKAVERFTQAAENVYKREVSREEVYRLTCYPNKRNVEGRRSPGFAESTIETTRRLRDIRLLEEALSKTTVGAVVGGSMSYGKFINVKGGDDASDIDLLIVIDSWNDLAITLSNLRRMSIVSPTDVERMMIRSEKMLSKWGDRDNITFSGKAKLRETSQDTFLERFGQPTKYDLSVHFVSREGADILLMKDHLDLSASDKMKSREFMDYRELPPSRDDFQRAFSGDSLNIPVKYDQHGESYERFTMSFVVRDGRFYPGMLQGIVLPAFDVRWGDTRFRRVVESFRWKLVERLRYEKNAFPNEILRLSFAHTRTDAFASHIIPSIDASTSLA
;
A
#
# COMPACT_ATOMS: atom_id res chain seq x y z
N MET A 1 51.36 -52.41 -26.49
CA MET A 1 50.37 -52.87 -27.49
C MET A 1 49.16 -51.96 -27.41
N CYS A 2 48.59 -51.58 -28.55
CA CYS A 2 47.23 -51.05 -28.80
C CYS A 2 46.57 -50.03 -27.83
N HIS A 3 46.35 -48.81 -28.35
CA HIS A 3 45.18 -47.94 -28.10
C HIS A 3 43.91 -48.46 -28.84
N PRO A 4 42.70 -47.84 -28.79
CA PRO A 4 42.25 -46.63 -28.06
C PRO A 4 40.89 -46.79 -27.32
N SER A 5 40.35 -45.64 -26.88
CA SER A 5 38.95 -45.26 -26.52
C SER A 5 38.72 -44.96 -25.03
N ASN A 6 37.93 -43.95 -24.63
CA ASN A 6 37.31 -42.85 -25.40
C ASN A 6 37.22 -41.56 -24.56
N CYS A 7 37.29 -40.39 -25.22
CA CYS A 7 36.95 -39.08 -24.64
C CYS A 7 35.81 -38.45 -25.45
N ILE A 8 34.70 -38.07 -24.81
CA ILE A 8 33.64 -37.28 -25.43
C ILE A 8 33.62 -35.92 -24.75
N ALA A 9 33.93 -34.88 -25.51
CA ALA A 9 33.74 -33.49 -25.12
C ALA A 9 32.41 -33.00 -25.73
N ASN A 10 31.45 -32.67 -24.87
CA ASN A 10 30.34 -31.79 -25.23
C ASN A 10 30.75 -30.38 -24.79
N GLY A 11 30.72 -29.34 -25.61
CA GLY A 11 30.08 -29.21 -26.91
C GLY A 11 29.30 -27.91 -26.92
N CYS A 12 29.98 -26.78 -27.13
CA CYS A 12 29.34 -25.46 -27.15
C CYS A 12 28.52 -25.29 -28.45
N GLU A 13 27.22 -25.56 -28.39
CA GLU A 13 26.30 -25.23 -29.48
C GLU A 13 25.83 -23.78 -29.37
N GLY A 14 25.89 -23.03 -30.49
CA GLY A 14 25.40 -21.65 -30.55
C GLY A 14 26.30 -20.66 -31.30
N THR A 15 26.90 -21.04 -32.44
CA THR A 15 27.65 -20.09 -33.29
C THR A 15 27.07 -20.04 -34.71
N THR A 16 26.16 -19.10 -34.96
CA THR A 16 25.62 -18.84 -36.30
C THR A 16 26.59 -17.98 -37.09
N ILE A 17 27.35 -18.57 -38.00
CA ILE A 17 28.25 -17.85 -38.92
C ILE A 17 27.48 -17.42 -40.16
N LEU A 18 27.14 -16.14 -40.27
CA LEU A 18 26.67 -15.53 -41.51
C LEU A 18 27.86 -15.07 -42.36
N ARG A 19 28.04 -15.68 -43.54
CA ARG A 19 29.08 -15.32 -44.51
C ARG A 19 28.56 -14.29 -45.51
N LEU A 20 29.08 -13.06 -45.44
CA LEU A 20 28.97 -12.05 -46.50
C LEU A 20 30.22 -11.16 -46.49
N GLY A 21 31.05 -11.25 -47.54
CA GLY A 21 32.10 -10.27 -47.85
C GLY A 21 33.34 -10.27 -46.94
N SER A 22 34.50 -10.51 -47.53
CA SER A 22 35.84 -10.51 -46.93
C SER A 22 36.20 -9.30 -46.03
N ARG A 23 35.86 -9.34 -44.74
CA ARG A 23 36.50 -8.56 -43.65
C ARG A 23 36.20 -9.23 -42.29
N TYR A 24 37.24 -9.70 -41.60
CA TYR A 24 37.12 -10.18 -40.22
C TYR A 24 37.15 -8.99 -39.26
N ILE A 25 36.00 -8.55 -38.77
CA ILE A 25 35.93 -7.69 -37.58
C ILE A 25 35.85 -8.61 -36.36
N MET A 26 36.97 -8.73 -35.64
CA MET A 26 37.05 -9.51 -34.41
C MET A 26 36.43 -8.72 -33.24
N GLY A 27 35.12 -8.49 -33.34
CA GLY A 27 34.33 -7.89 -32.27
C GLY A 27 34.18 -8.86 -31.12
N CYS A 28 35.00 -8.68 -30.07
CA CYS A 28 34.84 -9.41 -28.82
C CYS A 28 33.55 -8.94 -28.12
N MET A 29 32.41 -9.52 -28.50
CA MET A 29 31.17 -9.37 -27.76
C MET A 29 31.37 -10.00 -26.38
N LYS A 30 31.62 -9.16 -25.37
CA LYS A 30 31.49 -9.58 -23.98
C LYS A 30 30.09 -10.18 -23.79
N PRO A 31 29.94 -11.31 -23.09
CA PRO A 31 28.62 -11.79 -22.72
C PRO A 31 27.89 -10.69 -21.94
N VAL A 32 26.60 -10.50 -22.22
CA VAL A 32 25.79 -9.47 -21.56
C VAL A 32 25.42 -9.96 -20.16
N GLU A 33 26.34 -9.77 -19.22
CA GLU A 33 26.16 -10.18 -17.81
C GLU A 33 25.10 -9.32 -17.06
N GLY A 34 24.78 -8.12 -17.59
CA GLY A 34 23.90 -7.11 -16.97
C GLY A 34 22.38 -7.33 -17.05
N ILE A 35 21.90 -8.57 -17.26
CA ILE A 35 20.44 -8.88 -17.20
C ILE A 35 20.06 -9.56 -15.86
N ARG A 36 21.05 -9.90 -15.02
CA ARG A 36 20.86 -10.64 -13.76
C ARG A 36 20.60 -9.76 -12.52
N ASP A 37 21.18 -8.57 -12.39
CA ASP A 37 20.80 -7.66 -11.27
C ASP A 37 19.44 -7.00 -11.61
N PRO A 38 18.38 -7.21 -10.80
CA PRO A 38 17.13 -6.51 -11.01
C PRO A 38 17.25 -4.98 -10.86
N TRP A 39 18.29 -4.45 -10.19
CA TRP A 39 18.54 -3.01 -10.12
C TRP A 39 19.02 -2.40 -11.44
N ASP A 40 19.71 -3.15 -12.30
CA ASP A 40 20.06 -2.69 -13.65
C ASP A 40 18.79 -2.47 -14.49
N ARG A 41 17.74 -3.28 -14.25
CA ARG A 41 16.42 -3.12 -14.87
C ARG A 41 15.67 -1.90 -14.31
N VAL A 42 15.78 -1.63 -13.00
CA VAL A 42 15.25 -0.40 -12.38
C VAL A 42 15.89 0.83 -13.03
N GLN A 43 17.22 0.84 -13.20
CA GLN A 43 17.93 1.92 -13.87
C GLN A 43 17.46 2.08 -15.33
N ALA A 44 17.42 1.00 -16.11
CA ALA A 44 17.01 1.06 -17.52
C ALA A 44 15.56 1.58 -17.70
N LEU A 45 14.64 1.20 -16.82
CA LEU A 45 13.27 1.72 -16.81
C LEU A 45 13.20 3.20 -16.40
N ALA A 46 14.00 3.62 -15.41
CA ALA A 46 14.11 5.03 -15.04
C ALA A 46 14.68 5.87 -16.19
N GLU A 47 15.73 5.40 -16.88
CA GLU A 47 16.27 6.05 -18.08
C GLU A 47 15.21 6.17 -19.19
N GLN A 48 14.44 5.10 -19.42
CA GLN A 48 13.36 5.11 -20.41
C GLN A 48 12.27 6.13 -20.05
N CYS A 49 11.83 6.16 -18.79
CA CYS A 49 10.86 7.15 -18.30
C CYS A 49 11.35 8.58 -18.50
N LEU A 50 12.62 8.86 -18.17
CA LEU A 50 13.20 10.20 -18.30
C LEU A 50 13.34 10.63 -19.77
N ARG A 51 13.90 9.78 -20.64
CA ARG A 51 14.04 10.10 -22.08
C ARG A 51 12.70 10.39 -22.74
N LEU A 52 11.65 9.66 -22.36
CA LEU A 52 10.29 9.84 -22.88
C LEU A 52 9.58 11.06 -22.27
N SER A 53 9.87 11.44 -21.02
CA SER A 53 9.28 12.61 -20.37
C SER A 53 9.96 13.93 -20.76
N THR A 54 11.17 13.88 -21.35
CA THR A 54 11.92 15.05 -21.84
C THR A 54 12.19 15.05 -23.34
N ALA A 55 11.46 14.24 -24.12
CA ALA A 55 11.49 14.29 -25.58
C ALA A 55 10.78 15.55 -26.12
N ASP A 56 11.03 15.92 -27.38
CA ASP A 56 10.40 17.10 -28.04
C ASP A 56 8.86 17.06 -27.99
N THR A 57 8.28 15.85 -27.98
CA THR A 57 6.87 15.59 -27.69
C THR A 57 6.78 14.66 -26.47
N PRO A 58 6.68 15.20 -25.23
CA PRO A 58 6.70 14.40 -24.01
C PRO A 58 5.53 13.41 -23.91
N TYR A 59 5.83 12.11 -23.92
CA TYR A 59 4.82 11.07 -23.73
C TYR A 59 5.45 9.80 -23.15
N VAL A 60 5.03 9.44 -21.93
CA VAL A 60 5.40 8.18 -21.27
C VAL A 60 4.19 7.23 -21.29
N PRO A 61 4.22 6.10 -22.00
CA PRO A 61 3.16 5.10 -21.95
C PRO A 61 3.02 4.54 -20.54
N SER A 62 1.82 4.47 -19.98
CA SER A 62 1.57 4.06 -18.57
C SER A 62 2.23 2.74 -18.17
N LYS A 63 2.32 1.79 -19.10
CA LYS A 63 3.00 0.49 -18.90
C LYS A 63 4.44 0.61 -18.39
N VAL A 64 5.16 1.70 -18.69
CA VAL A 64 6.56 1.89 -18.24
C VAL A 64 6.64 2.23 -16.74
N PRO A 65 6.02 3.32 -16.22
CA PRO A 65 5.94 3.55 -14.77
C PRO A 65 5.26 2.41 -14.01
N ASP A 66 4.21 1.80 -14.57
CA ASP A 66 3.53 0.67 -13.93
C ASP A 66 4.48 -0.52 -13.70
N PHE A 67 5.31 -0.85 -14.69
CA PHE A 67 6.29 -1.94 -14.58
C PHE A 67 7.48 -1.58 -13.67
N LEU A 68 7.91 -0.32 -13.65
CA LEU A 68 8.90 0.19 -12.69
C LEU A 68 8.39 0.05 -11.25
N GLY A 69 7.17 0.52 -10.97
CA GLY A 69 6.54 0.41 -9.65
C GLY A 69 6.34 -1.05 -9.22
N TRP A 70 5.92 -1.92 -10.12
CA TRP A 70 5.81 -3.37 -9.87
C TRP A 70 7.16 -4.00 -9.50
N LEU A 71 8.22 -3.66 -10.23
CA LEU A 71 9.56 -4.18 -9.99
C LEU A 71 10.08 -3.72 -8.62
N LEU A 72 9.90 -2.43 -8.29
CA LEU A 72 10.24 -1.87 -6.99
C LEU A 72 9.46 -2.52 -5.84
N ALA A 73 8.14 -2.72 -6.00
CA ALA A 73 7.29 -3.40 -5.03
C ALA A 73 7.68 -4.86 -4.77
N ARG A 74 8.12 -5.58 -5.81
CA ARG A 74 8.67 -6.93 -5.65
C ARG A 74 10.04 -6.93 -4.99
N LEU A 75 10.90 -5.97 -5.35
CA LEU A 75 12.23 -5.85 -4.76
C LEU A 75 12.18 -5.48 -3.28
N SER A 76 11.30 -4.56 -2.87
CA SER A 76 11.23 -4.11 -1.47
C SER A 76 10.98 -5.24 -0.48
N ASN A 77 10.27 -6.30 -0.90
CA ASN A 77 10.03 -7.49 -0.07
C ASN A 77 11.33 -8.24 0.27
N SER A 78 12.35 -8.18 -0.60
CA SER A 78 13.69 -8.74 -0.35
C SER A 78 14.56 -7.87 0.57
N TYR A 79 14.10 -6.66 0.90
CA TYR A 79 14.78 -5.70 1.79
C TYR A 79 13.95 -5.43 3.05
N TYR A 80 13.08 -6.37 3.46
CA TYR A 80 12.35 -6.26 4.72
C TYR A 80 13.33 -6.09 5.89
N GLY A 81 13.20 -4.98 6.62
CA GLY A 81 14.10 -4.60 7.69
C GLY A 81 15.47 -4.09 7.26
N GLN A 82 15.68 -3.85 5.96
CA GLN A 82 16.86 -3.25 5.35
C GLN A 82 16.47 -2.07 4.44
N GLU A 83 15.46 -1.30 4.85
CA GLU A 83 14.86 -0.21 4.05
C GLU A 83 15.90 0.86 3.69
N SER A 84 16.94 1.07 4.51
CA SER A 84 18.07 1.97 4.21
C SER A 84 18.95 1.50 3.04
N VAL A 85 19.08 0.18 2.86
CA VAL A 85 19.84 -0.43 1.75
C VAL A 85 19.01 -0.33 0.47
N PHE A 86 17.71 -0.61 0.54
CA PHE A 86 16.79 -0.40 -0.60
C PHE A 86 16.77 1.06 -1.03
N PHE A 87 16.62 1.99 -0.08
CA PHE A 87 16.64 3.43 -0.32
C PHE A 87 17.95 3.86 -1.01
N SER A 88 19.11 3.47 -0.45
CA SER A 88 20.42 3.84 -1.03
C SER A 88 20.57 3.35 -2.46
N LYS A 89 20.20 2.08 -2.74
CA LYS A 89 20.25 1.52 -4.10
C LYS A 89 19.27 2.19 -5.06
N ALA A 90 18.05 2.48 -4.63
CA ALA A 90 17.07 3.18 -5.46
C ALA A 90 17.56 4.58 -5.85
N VAL A 91 18.05 5.35 -4.88
CA VAL A 91 18.63 6.69 -5.12
C VAL A 91 19.84 6.58 -6.05
N GLU A 92 20.76 5.65 -5.83
CA GLU A 92 21.93 5.41 -6.69
C GLU A 92 21.52 5.14 -8.15
N ARG A 93 20.60 4.20 -8.38
CA ARG A 93 20.14 3.86 -9.74
C ARG A 93 19.37 4.99 -10.40
N PHE A 94 18.61 5.78 -9.65
CA PHE A 94 17.93 6.96 -10.20
C PHE A 94 18.89 8.10 -10.52
N THR A 95 19.95 8.31 -9.73
CA THR A 95 21.05 9.22 -10.05
C THR A 95 21.74 8.79 -11.34
N GLN A 96 22.22 7.54 -11.41
CA GLN A 96 22.88 6.98 -12.61
C GLN A 96 21.99 7.11 -13.85
N ALA A 97 20.69 6.83 -13.73
CA ALA A 97 19.73 7.00 -14.83
C ALA A 97 19.59 8.47 -15.27
N ALA A 98 19.48 9.41 -14.33
CA ALA A 98 19.34 10.83 -14.65
C ALA A 98 20.62 11.42 -15.26
N GLU A 99 21.80 11.07 -14.76
CA GLU A 99 23.09 11.51 -15.31
C GLU A 99 23.32 10.96 -16.72
N ASN A 100 22.96 9.69 -16.95
CA ASN A 100 22.99 9.07 -18.27
C ASN A 100 22.07 9.74 -19.29
N VAL A 101 20.95 10.34 -18.87
CA VAL A 101 19.99 11.02 -19.75
C VAL A 101 20.34 12.49 -19.93
N TYR A 102 20.62 13.22 -18.84
CA TYR A 102 20.89 14.66 -18.86
C TYR A 102 22.34 15.02 -19.20
N LYS A 103 23.26 14.05 -19.24
CA LYS A 103 24.69 14.22 -19.59
C LYS A 103 25.43 15.20 -18.68
N ARG A 104 25.03 15.27 -17.41
CA ARG A 104 25.65 16.04 -16.33
C ARG A 104 25.34 15.39 -14.98
N GLU A 105 26.11 15.75 -13.95
CA GLU A 105 25.77 15.42 -12.56
C GLU A 105 24.41 16.01 -12.15
N VAL A 106 23.74 15.32 -11.22
CA VAL A 106 22.47 15.77 -10.64
C VAL A 106 22.52 15.83 -9.11
N SER A 107 21.92 16.87 -8.55
CA SER A 107 21.75 17.00 -7.10
C SER A 107 20.67 16.05 -6.57
N ARG A 108 20.71 15.73 -5.27
CA ARG A 108 19.66 14.95 -4.61
C ARG A 108 18.27 15.58 -4.73
N GLU A 109 18.17 16.90 -4.70
CA GLU A 109 16.88 17.60 -4.91
C GLU A 109 16.32 17.35 -6.31
N GLU A 110 17.18 17.30 -7.33
CA GLU A 110 16.77 16.95 -8.69
C GLU A 110 16.35 15.48 -8.77
N VAL A 111 17.10 14.57 -8.13
CA VAL A 111 16.75 13.14 -8.06
C VAL A 111 15.35 12.93 -7.48
N TYR A 112 14.98 13.60 -6.38
CA TYR A 112 13.62 13.49 -5.82
C TYR A 112 12.54 14.02 -6.77
N ARG A 113 12.88 15.00 -7.63
CA ARG A 113 11.95 15.63 -8.58
C ARG A 113 11.76 14.84 -9.89
N LEU A 114 12.53 13.77 -10.12
CA LEU A 114 12.45 12.91 -11.31
C LEU A 114 11.05 12.28 -11.45
N THR A 115 10.47 12.37 -12.65
CA THR A 115 9.06 12.02 -12.88
C THR A 115 8.82 11.39 -14.25
N CYS A 116 7.80 10.54 -14.32
CA CYS A 116 7.25 9.99 -15.57
C CYS A 116 6.11 10.86 -16.14
N TYR A 117 5.66 11.88 -15.40
CA TYR A 117 4.51 12.70 -15.74
C TYR A 117 4.97 14.08 -16.21
N PRO A 118 4.84 14.40 -17.51
CA PRO A 118 4.92 15.78 -17.98
C PRO A 118 3.98 16.66 -17.14
N ASN A 119 4.48 17.81 -16.68
CA ASN A 119 3.75 18.74 -15.80
C ASN A 119 3.33 18.20 -14.40
N LYS A 120 3.79 17.01 -13.97
CA LYS A 120 3.52 16.42 -12.64
C LYS A 120 2.04 16.27 -12.25
N ARG A 121 1.13 16.18 -13.23
CA ARG A 121 -0.31 16.00 -13.00
C ARG A 121 -0.82 14.70 -13.65
N ASN A 122 -1.80 14.06 -13.03
CA ASN A 122 -2.58 12.99 -13.67
C ASN A 122 -3.63 13.57 -14.64
N VAL A 123 -4.39 12.69 -15.29
CA VAL A 123 -5.48 13.04 -16.22
C VAL A 123 -6.59 13.87 -15.54
N GLU A 124 -6.77 13.72 -14.22
CA GLU A 124 -7.71 14.52 -13.42
C GLU A 124 -7.14 15.89 -12.97
N GLY A 125 -5.92 16.25 -13.40
CA GLY A 125 -5.24 17.48 -13.01
C GLY A 125 -4.68 17.50 -11.59
N ARG A 126 -4.77 16.40 -10.82
CA ARG A 126 -4.21 16.26 -9.46
C ARG A 126 -2.70 16.02 -9.53
N ARG A 127 -1.95 16.49 -8.53
CA ARG A 127 -0.50 16.20 -8.43
C ARG A 127 -0.27 14.69 -8.34
N SER A 128 0.57 14.16 -9.23
CA SER A 128 1.14 12.82 -9.13
C SER A 128 2.57 12.94 -8.60
N PRO A 129 3.00 12.05 -7.70
CA PRO A 129 4.40 12.02 -7.28
C PRO A 129 5.31 11.63 -8.46
N GLY A 130 6.56 12.07 -8.42
CA GLY A 130 7.59 11.52 -9.28
C GLY A 130 7.89 10.06 -8.93
N PHE A 131 8.49 9.27 -9.83
CA PHE A 131 8.83 7.88 -9.53
C PHE A 131 9.92 7.77 -8.44
N ALA A 132 10.80 8.77 -8.36
CA ALA A 132 11.81 8.84 -7.30
C ALA A 132 11.15 9.23 -5.97
N GLU A 133 10.31 10.26 -5.95
CA GLU A 133 9.48 10.63 -4.79
C GLU A 133 8.67 9.43 -4.27
N SER A 134 7.88 8.76 -5.12
CA SER A 134 7.03 7.65 -4.70
C SER A 134 7.84 6.49 -4.12
N THR A 135 9.03 6.24 -4.64
CA THR A 135 9.95 5.21 -4.14
C THR A 135 10.55 5.59 -2.81
N ILE A 136 11.08 6.81 -2.68
CA ILE A 136 11.68 7.33 -1.44
C ILE A 136 10.61 7.34 -0.34
N GLU A 137 9.45 7.91 -0.60
CA GLU A 137 8.38 8.08 0.38
C GLU A 137 7.75 6.74 0.78
N THR A 138 7.54 5.80 -0.15
CA THR A 138 7.11 4.43 0.19
C THR A 138 8.14 3.75 1.11
N THR A 139 9.43 3.88 0.81
CA THR A 139 10.50 3.27 1.61
C THR A 139 10.60 3.89 3.01
N ARG A 140 10.42 5.21 3.13
CA ARG A 140 10.31 5.91 4.43
C ARG A 140 9.13 5.37 5.26
N ARG A 141 7.95 5.22 4.67
CA ARG A 141 6.77 4.68 5.38
C ARG A 141 6.96 3.22 5.77
N LEU A 142 7.60 2.38 4.95
CA LEU A 142 7.91 0.99 5.32
C LEU A 142 8.82 0.93 6.56
N ARG A 143 9.89 1.73 6.61
CA ARG A 143 10.77 1.88 7.77
C ARG A 143 9.98 2.33 9.01
N ASP A 144 9.12 3.33 8.86
CA ASP A 144 8.40 3.92 9.99
C ASP A 144 7.24 3.04 10.47
N ILE A 145 6.61 2.24 9.60
CA ILE A 145 5.70 1.14 9.95
C ILE A 145 6.43 0.08 10.79
N ARG A 146 7.69 -0.24 10.49
CA ARG A 146 8.47 -1.19 11.30
C ARG A 146 8.77 -0.63 12.71
N LEU A 147 9.07 0.67 12.83
CA LEU A 147 9.24 1.30 14.14
C LEU A 147 7.93 1.29 14.95
N LEU A 148 6.79 1.45 14.29
CA LEU A 148 5.46 1.29 14.90
C LEU A 148 5.20 -0.16 15.32
N GLU A 149 5.55 -1.15 14.50
CA GLU A 149 5.48 -2.58 14.86
C GLU A 149 6.33 -2.90 16.10
N GLU A 150 7.59 -2.46 16.14
CA GLU A 150 8.50 -2.69 17.27
C GLU A 150 8.00 -2.08 18.59
N ALA A 151 7.30 -0.94 18.52
CA ALA A 151 6.72 -0.26 19.68
C ALA A 151 5.36 -0.83 20.13
N LEU A 152 4.51 -1.27 19.20
CA LEU A 152 3.10 -1.57 19.48
C LEU A 152 2.76 -3.07 19.47
N SER A 153 3.54 -3.93 18.80
CA SER A 153 3.23 -5.36 18.63
C SER A 153 3.11 -6.16 19.94
N LYS A 154 3.67 -5.67 21.04
CA LYS A 154 3.61 -6.31 22.37
C LYS A 154 2.34 -5.99 23.16
N THR A 155 1.59 -4.96 22.77
CA THR A 155 0.34 -4.53 23.44
C THR A 155 -0.85 -4.54 22.48
N THR A 156 -0.67 -5.18 21.32
CA THR A 156 -1.68 -5.28 20.27
C THR A 156 -1.77 -6.71 19.76
N VAL A 157 -2.96 -7.09 19.33
CA VAL A 157 -3.27 -8.38 18.70
C VAL A 157 -2.72 -8.45 17.27
N GLY A 158 -2.65 -7.31 16.59
CA GLY A 158 -2.12 -7.17 15.24
C GLY A 158 -2.49 -5.83 14.61
N ALA A 159 -2.01 -5.58 13.40
CA ALA A 159 -2.43 -4.44 12.60
C ALA A 159 -2.41 -4.73 11.09
N VAL A 160 -3.29 -4.05 10.37
CA VAL A 160 -3.37 -4.04 8.90
C VAL A 160 -3.05 -2.64 8.38
N VAL A 161 -2.20 -2.57 7.36
CA VAL A 161 -1.92 -1.32 6.63
C VAL A 161 -2.96 -1.13 5.54
N GLY A 162 -3.59 0.05 5.55
CA GLY A 162 -4.53 0.50 4.53
C GLY A 162 -3.96 1.59 3.61
N GLY A 163 -4.87 2.30 2.95
CA GLY A 163 -4.56 3.54 2.24
C GLY A 163 -3.54 3.42 1.10
N SER A 164 -2.84 4.52 0.82
CA SER A 164 -1.84 4.57 -0.25
C SER A 164 -0.73 3.52 -0.08
N MET A 165 -0.41 3.17 1.17
CA MET A 165 0.56 2.15 1.54
C MET A 165 0.04 0.72 1.36
N SER A 166 -1.25 0.52 1.07
CA SER A 166 -1.85 -0.76 0.70
C SER A 166 -2.00 -0.88 -0.83
N TYR A 167 -2.64 0.11 -1.46
CA TYR A 167 -3.04 0.03 -2.88
C TYR A 167 -2.13 0.78 -3.88
N GLY A 168 -1.14 1.54 -3.39
CA GLY A 168 -0.41 2.54 -4.19
C GLY A 168 1.11 2.57 -3.98
N LYS A 169 1.69 1.56 -3.31
CA LYS A 169 3.15 1.43 -3.07
C LYS A 169 3.93 1.72 -4.36
N PHE A 170 4.98 2.55 -4.27
CA PHE A 170 5.87 2.93 -5.38
C PHE A 170 5.25 3.70 -6.56
N ILE A 171 3.95 4.02 -6.54
CA ILE A 171 3.28 4.80 -7.62
C ILE A 171 2.55 6.04 -7.09
N ASN A 172 1.77 5.91 -6.00
CA ASN A 172 0.84 6.95 -5.53
C ASN A 172 1.19 7.54 -4.15
N VAL A 173 2.24 7.04 -3.48
CA VAL A 173 2.71 7.58 -2.19
C VAL A 173 3.45 8.90 -2.42
N LYS A 174 3.13 9.92 -1.63
CA LYS A 174 3.63 11.30 -1.76
C LYS A 174 4.39 11.79 -0.54
N GLY A 175 5.27 12.76 -0.75
CA GLY A 175 5.85 13.61 0.30
C GLY A 175 5.44 15.08 0.13
N GLY A 176 6.10 15.98 0.86
CA GLY A 176 5.78 17.41 0.84
C GLY A 176 4.49 17.75 1.59
N ASP A 177 3.85 18.87 1.23
CA ASP A 177 2.66 19.36 1.97
C ASP A 177 1.39 18.54 1.73
N ASP A 178 1.30 17.82 0.60
CA ASP A 178 0.25 16.82 0.32
C ASP A 178 0.75 15.37 0.51
N ALA A 179 1.67 15.19 1.47
CA ALA A 179 2.23 13.90 1.83
C ALA A 179 1.17 12.85 2.14
N SER A 180 1.45 11.60 1.79
CA SER A 180 0.56 10.48 2.11
C SER A 180 0.77 9.98 3.53
N ASP A 181 -0.35 9.78 4.22
CA ASP A 181 -0.47 9.16 5.54
C ASP A 181 0.05 7.72 5.57
N ILE A 182 0.37 7.25 6.78
CA ILE A 182 0.28 5.83 7.13
C ILE A 182 -1.12 5.60 7.72
N ASP A 183 -1.92 4.75 7.08
CA ASP A 183 -3.23 4.32 7.58
C ASP A 183 -3.12 2.92 8.24
N LEU A 184 -3.47 2.81 9.53
CA LEU A 184 -3.46 1.54 10.28
C LEU A 184 -4.82 1.23 10.91
N LEU A 185 -5.32 0.01 10.67
CA LEU A 185 -6.29 -0.64 11.56
C LEU A 185 -5.50 -1.46 12.58
N ILE A 186 -5.57 -1.10 13.86
CA ILE A 186 -4.85 -1.76 14.96
C ILE A 186 -5.86 -2.50 15.83
N VAL A 187 -5.63 -3.79 16.06
CA VAL A 187 -6.44 -4.60 16.96
C VAL A 187 -5.72 -4.69 18.31
N ILE A 188 -6.41 -4.33 19.38
CA ILE A 188 -6.00 -4.54 20.78
C ILE A 188 -6.79 -5.71 21.36
N ASP A 189 -6.28 -6.36 22.42
CA ASP A 189 -6.95 -7.56 22.97
C ASP A 189 -8.24 -7.14 23.66
N SER A 190 -8.13 -6.16 24.55
CA SER A 190 -9.25 -5.47 25.20
C SER A 190 -9.09 -3.96 25.12
N TRP A 191 -10.15 -3.20 25.41
CA TRP A 191 -10.07 -1.75 25.53
C TRP A 191 -9.13 -1.25 26.64
N ASN A 192 -8.80 -2.09 27.63
CA ASN A 192 -7.84 -1.77 28.69
C ASN A 192 -6.41 -1.58 28.13
N ASP A 193 -6.07 -2.25 27.03
CA ASP A 193 -4.75 -2.19 26.40
C ASP A 193 -4.52 -0.89 25.62
N LEU A 194 -5.58 -0.11 25.35
CA LEU A 194 -5.52 1.13 24.58
C LEU A 194 -4.60 2.16 25.25
N ALA A 195 -4.72 2.37 26.57
CA ALA A 195 -3.94 3.35 27.30
C ALA A 195 -2.43 3.02 27.28
N ILE A 196 -2.07 1.73 27.43
CA ILE A 196 -0.68 1.28 27.37
C ILE A 196 -0.13 1.41 25.93
N THR A 197 -0.95 1.05 24.93
CA THR A 197 -0.58 1.16 23.51
C THR A 197 -0.36 2.62 23.09
N LEU A 198 -1.21 3.54 23.53
CA LEU A 198 -1.01 4.99 23.33
C LEU A 198 0.22 5.50 24.10
N SER A 199 0.49 5.01 25.32
CA SER A 199 1.72 5.35 26.05
C SER A 199 2.99 4.90 25.31
N ASN A 200 2.97 3.73 24.68
CA ASN A 200 4.08 3.26 23.84
C ASN A 200 4.24 4.13 22.59
N LEU A 201 3.13 4.49 21.92
CA LEU A 201 3.14 5.39 20.76
C LEU A 201 3.70 6.78 21.12
N ARG A 202 3.32 7.34 22.28
CA ARG A 202 3.80 8.64 22.79
C ARG A 202 5.32 8.67 23.06
N ARG A 203 5.93 7.52 23.39
CA ARG A 203 7.37 7.40 23.66
C ARG A 203 8.23 7.33 22.39
N MET A 204 7.61 7.15 21.22
CA MET A 204 8.34 7.08 19.95
C MET A 204 8.86 8.46 19.54
N SER A 205 10.16 8.60 19.35
CA SER A 205 10.81 9.85 18.94
C SER A 205 10.37 10.42 17.58
N ILE A 206 9.67 9.61 16.78
CA ILE A 206 9.14 10.01 15.47
C ILE A 206 7.67 10.47 15.53
N VAL A 207 6.97 10.34 16.65
CA VAL A 207 5.55 10.69 16.81
C VAL A 207 5.41 11.97 17.63
N SER A 208 4.46 12.84 17.26
CA SER A 208 4.06 14.01 18.06
C SER A 208 3.50 13.56 19.42
N PRO A 209 4.19 13.82 20.54
CA PRO A 209 3.70 13.40 21.86
C PRO A 209 2.46 14.20 22.27
N THR A 210 2.30 15.43 21.76
CA THR A 210 1.14 16.30 21.99
C THR A 210 -0.13 15.74 21.36
N ASP A 211 -0.05 15.20 20.14
CA ASP A 211 -1.21 14.60 19.48
C ASP A 211 -1.63 13.30 20.18
N VAL A 212 -0.66 12.48 20.61
CA VAL A 212 -0.96 11.26 21.36
C VAL A 212 -1.54 11.57 22.76
N GLU A 213 -1.11 12.65 23.42
CA GLU A 213 -1.73 13.09 24.67
C GLU A 213 -3.21 13.47 24.48
N ARG A 214 -3.53 14.17 23.40
CA ARG A 214 -4.93 14.45 23.00
C ARG A 214 -5.70 13.16 22.73
N MET A 215 -5.08 12.16 22.09
CA MET A 215 -5.71 10.84 21.93
C MET A 215 -5.96 10.16 23.27
N MET A 216 -5.03 10.20 24.22
CA MET A 216 -5.19 9.59 25.54
C MET A 216 -6.40 10.21 26.27
N ILE A 217 -6.47 11.54 26.37
CA ILE A 217 -7.61 12.27 26.96
C ILE A 217 -8.93 11.93 26.24
N ARG A 218 -8.93 11.84 24.90
CA ARG A 218 -10.12 11.45 24.13
C ARG A 218 -10.51 9.98 24.35
N SER A 219 -9.54 9.09 24.54
CA SER A 219 -9.78 7.67 24.80
C SER A 219 -10.44 7.45 26.16
N GLU A 220 -10.03 8.17 27.21
CA GLU A 220 -10.67 8.13 28.53
C GLU A 220 -12.14 8.56 28.45
N LYS A 221 -12.43 9.67 27.75
CA LYS A 221 -13.81 10.13 27.49
C LYS A 221 -14.66 9.10 26.72
N MET A 222 -14.06 8.34 25.81
CA MET A 222 -14.75 7.25 25.10
C MET A 222 -15.04 6.07 26.05
N LEU A 223 -14.01 5.60 26.76
CA LEU A 223 -14.10 4.43 27.63
C LEU A 223 -15.06 4.65 28.80
N SER A 224 -15.16 5.87 29.34
CA SER A 224 -16.11 6.20 30.42
C SER A 224 -17.59 6.07 30.01
N LYS A 225 -17.91 6.09 28.71
CA LYS A 225 -19.28 6.01 28.18
C LYS A 225 -19.56 4.70 27.42
N TRP A 226 -18.53 4.05 26.88
CA TRP A 226 -18.69 2.86 26.03
C TRP A 226 -17.56 1.81 26.13
N GLY A 227 -16.77 1.77 27.21
CA GLY A 227 -15.71 0.78 27.38
C GLY A 227 -16.16 -0.68 27.23
N ASP A 228 -17.44 -0.96 27.46
CA ASP A 228 -18.04 -2.31 27.37
C ASP A 228 -18.67 -2.64 25.99
N ARG A 229 -18.49 -1.80 24.95
CA ARG A 229 -19.06 -2.04 23.61
C ARG A 229 -18.03 -2.56 22.61
N ASP A 230 -18.38 -3.65 21.93
CA ASP A 230 -17.56 -4.27 20.88
C ASP A 230 -17.67 -3.58 19.52
N ASN A 231 -18.81 -2.94 19.20
CA ASN A 231 -19.06 -2.32 17.89
C ASN A 231 -18.50 -0.88 17.80
N ILE A 232 -17.29 -0.67 18.31
CA ILE A 232 -16.63 0.64 18.38
C ILE A 232 -15.27 0.61 17.69
N THR A 233 -14.89 1.76 17.14
CA THR A 233 -13.52 2.05 16.70
C THR A 233 -13.09 3.38 17.30
N PHE A 234 -11.90 3.44 17.90
CA PHE A 234 -11.29 4.69 18.35
C PHE A 234 -10.32 5.20 17.29
N SER A 235 -10.59 6.38 16.73
CA SER A 235 -9.83 6.94 15.61
C SER A 235 -9.06 8.21 16.00
N GLY A 236 -7.80 8.29 15.60
CA GLY A 236 -6.92 9.43 15.87
C GLY A 236 -5.92 9.68 14.73
N LYS A 237 -5.43 10.93 14.67
CA LYS A 237 -4.29 11.32 13.83
C LYS A 237 -3.16 11.89 14.68
N ALA A 238 -1.91 11.51 14.38
CA ALA A 238 -0.72 12.11 14.96
C ALA A 238 0.25 12.54 13.86
N LYS A 239 0.97 13.66 14.06
CA LYS A 239 2.08 14.01 13.18
C LYS A 239 3.25 13.05 13.39
N LEU A 240 3.81 12.57 12.29
CA LEU A 240 5.09 11.87 12.23
C LEU A 240 6.18 12.82 11.74
N ARG A 241 7.39 12.68 12.32
CA ARG A 241 8.64 13.34 11.92
C ARG A 241 8.57 14.86 11.73
N GLU A 242 7.79 15.52 12.59
CA GLU A 242 7.66 16.98 12.61
C GLU A 242 8.93 17.68 13.12
N THR A 243 9.53 17.16 14.20
CA THR A 243 10.73 17.72 14.85
C THR A 243 11.96 16.83 14.74
N SER A 244 11.81 15.55 14.38
CA SER A 244 12.91 14.60 14.24
C SER A 244 13.58 14.70 12.86
N GLN A 245 14.92 14.72 12.82
CA GLN A 245 15.67 14.56 11.57
C GLN A 245 15.33 13.22 10.88
N ASP A 246 15.13 13.24 9.56
CA ASP A 246 14.97 12.03 8.74
C ASP A 246 16.18 11.84 7.85
N THR A 247 16.96 10.78 8.13
CA THR A 247 18.18 10.43 7.38
C THR A 247 17.92 10.09 5.91
N PHE A 248 16.69 9.74 5.52
CA PHE A 248 16.34 9.46 4.12
C PHE A 248 16.02 10.74 3.33
N LEU A 249 15.64 11.83 4.00
CA LEU A 249 15.45 13.14 3.35
C LEU A 249 16.58 14.13 3.62
N GLU A 250 17.61 13.72 4.37
CA GLU A 250 18.81 14.52 4.55
C GLU A 250 19.43 14.85 3.17
N ARG A 251 19.56 16.15 2.89
CA ARG A 251 20.05 16.73 1.62
C ARG A 251 19.08 16.65 0.43
N PHE A 252 17.79 16.36 0.64
CA PHE A 252 16.74 16.40 -0.40
C PHE A 252 15.89 17.68 -0.40
N GLY A 253 16.03 18.54 0.63
CA GLY A 253 15.30 19.81 0.73
C GLY A 253 13.77 19.64 0.84
N GLN A 254 13.29 18.47 1.28
CA GLN A 254 11.86 18.15 1.36
C GLN A 254 11.36 18.14 2.81
N PRO A 255 10.10 18.54 3.07
CA PRO A 255 9.46 18.37 4.37
C PRO A 255 9.47 16.91 4.84
N THR A 256 9.91 16.70 6.09
CA THR A 256 9.95 15.37 6.71
C THR A 256 8.60 14.91 7.25
N LYS A 257 7.72 15.86 7.60
CA LYS A 257 6.46 15.61 8.29
C LYS A 257 5.38 14.97 7.42
N TYR A 258 4.57 14.11 8.01
CA TYR A 258 3.35 13.54 7.42
C TYR A 258 2.46 12.95 8.53
N ASP A 259 1.27 12.43 8.21
CA ASP A 259 0.32 11.95 9.21
C ASP A 259 0.39 10.43 9.43
N LEU A 260 0.13 10.02 10.67
CA LEU A 260 -0.25 8.67 11.06
C LEU A 260 -1.75 8.68 11.40
N SER A 261 -2.55 7.94 10.64
CA SER A 261 -3.97 7.70 10.88
C SER A 261 -4.14 6.33 11.52
N VAL A 262 -4.63 6.28 12.76
CA VAL A 262 -4.83 5.05 13.53
C VAL A 262 -6.31 4.82 13.84
N HIS A 263 -6.74 3.58 13.67
CA HIS A 263 -8.07 3.09 13.98
C HIS A 263 -7.93 1.88 14.92
N PHE A 264 -8.21 2.05 16.21
CA PHE A 264 -8.14 0.99 17.20
C PHE A 264 -9.49 0.29 17.33
N VAL A 265 -9.47 -1.05 17.38
CA VAL A 265 -10.64 -1.91 17.66
C VAL A 265 -10.25 -2.97 18.68
N SER A 266 -11.19 -3.40 19.55
CA SER A 266 -11.00 -4.60 20.37
C SER A 266 -10.95 -5.86 19.50
N ARG A 267 -10.52 -6.99 20.07
CA ARG A 267 -10.52 -8.28 19.38
C ARG A 267 -11.93 -8.68 18.95
N GLU A 268 -12.92 -8.44 19.81
CA GLU A 268 -14.34 -8.68 19.56
C GLU A 268 -14.86 -7.76 18.45
N GLY A 269 -14.48 -6.48 18.47
CA GLY A 269 -14.79 -5.53 17.40
C GLY A 269 -14.19 -5.94 16.05
N ALA A 270 -12.96 -6.45 16.04
CA ALA A 270 -12.33 -7.01 14.84
C ALA A 270 -13.03 -8.29 14.36
N ASP A 271 -13.40 -9.20 15.27
CA ASP A 271 -14.15 -10.42 14.96
C ASP A 271 -15.53 -10.08 14.34
N ILE A 272 -16.20 -9.02 14.80
CA ILE A 272 -17.45 -8.51 14.21
C ILE A 272 -17.19 -7.84 12.85
N LEU A 273 -16.20 -6.95 12.75
CA LEU A 273 -15.87 -6.20 11.53
C LEU A 273 -15.49 -7.12 10.37
N LEU A 274 -14.69 -8.15 10.66
CA LEU A 274 -14.23 -9.17 9.73
C LEU A 274 -15.23 -10.34 9.61
N MET A 275 -16.45 -10.14 10.10
CA MET A 275 -17.61 -11.02 9.93
C MET A 275 -17.35 -12.47 10.35
N LYS A 276 -16.56 -12.70 11.41
CA LYS A 276 -16.14 -14.03 11.88
C LYS A 276 -17.29 -15.02 11.97
N ASP A 277 -18.40 -14.61 12.60
CA ASP A 277 -19.58 -15.44 12.86
C ASP A 277 -20.44 -15.70 11.60
N HIS A 278 -20.22 -14.96 10.52
CA HIS A 278 -20.85 -15.24 9.22
C HIS A 278 -20.00 -16.29 8.50
N LEU A 279 -20.36 -17.57 8.64
CA LEU A 279 -19.60 -18.68 8.04
C LEU A 279 -19.62 -18.64 6.51
N ASP A 280 -20.73 -18.21 5.92
CA ASP A 280 -20.94 -18.15 4.48
C ASP A 280 -21.70 -16.87 4.09
N LEU A 281 -21.15 -16.10 3.14
CA LEU A 281 -21.77 -14.90 2.59
C LEU A 281 -22.54 -15.16 1.28
N SER A 282 -22.42 -16.36 0.70
CA SER A 282 -23.17 -16.79 -0.48
C SER A 282 -24.56 -17.33 -0.14
N ALA A 283 -24.76 -17.84 1.07
CA ALA A 283 -26.02 -18.47 1.50
C ALA A 283 -27.26 -17.55 1.52
N SER A 284 -27.11 -16.21 1.63
CA SER A 284 -28.26 -15.31 1.70
C SER A 284 -27.95 -13.84 1.45
N ASP A 285 -28.87 -13.16 0.76
CA ASP A 285 -28.89 -11.69 0.67
C ASP A 285 -29.56 -11.02 1.88
N LYS A 286 -30.12 -11.79 2.83
CA LYS A 286 -30.78 -11.27 4.04
C LYS A 286 -29.83 -11.00 5.20
N MET A 287 -28.55 -10.76 4.91
CA MET A 287 -27.53 -10.44 5.92
C MET A 287 -27.86 -9.11 6.62
N LYS A 288 -27.97 -9.15 7.95
CA LYS A 288 -28.13 -7.94 8.76
C LYS A 288 -26.76 -7.33 9.05
N SER A 289 -26.49 -6.19 8.44
CA SER A 289 -25.34 -5.36 8.79
C SER A 289 -25.42 -4.87 10.24
N ARG A 290 -24.26 -4.60 10.85
CA ARG A 290 -24.13 -3.96 12.16
C ARG A 290 -23.58 -2.56 11.97
N GLU A 291 -24.16 -1.60 12.69
CA GLU A 291 -23.63 -0.25 12.80
C GLU A 291 -22.42 -0.26 13.74
N PHE A 292 -21.34 0.40 13.34
CA PHE A 292 -20.15 0.68 14.14
C PHE A 292 -20.09 2.16 14.48
N MET A 293 -19.66 2.48 15.69
CA MET A 293 -19.36 3.85 16.11
C MET A 293 -17.85 4.11 15.99
N ASP A 294 -17.48 4.97 15.04
CA ASP A 294 -16.15 5.55 14.84
C ASP A 294 -16.01 6.81 15.72
N TYR A 295 -15.37 6.67 16.89
CA TYR A 295 -15.12 7.78 17.81
C TYR A 295 -13.88 8.57 17.38
N ARG A 296 -14.08 9.78 16.89
CA ARG A 296 -13.09 10.53 16.09
C ARG A 296 -12.96 11.99 16.50
N GLU A 297 -11.88 12.63 16.06
CA GLU A 297 -11.53 14.01 16.46
C GLU A 297 -12.36 15.07 15.74
N LEU A 298 -12.54 14.89 14.44
CA LEU A 298 -13.19 15.85 13.55
C LEU A 298 -14.48 15.26 12.99
N PRO A 299 -15.51 16.08 12.72
CA PRO A 299 -16.74 15.59 12.13
C PRO A 299 -16.48 15.01 10.72
N PRO A 300 -17.37 14.16 10.21
CA PRO A 300 -17.30 13.75 8.80
C PRO A 300 -17.42 14.99 7.90
N SER A 301 -16.52 15.10 6.92
CA SER A 301 -16.56 16.18 5.91
C SER A 301 -17.42 15.86 4.69
N ARG A 302 -18.00 14.65 4.64
CA ARG A 302 -18.85 14.11 3.57
C ARG A 302 -19.56 12.85 4.07
N ASP A 303 -20.61 12.44 3.36
CA ASP A 303 -21.22 11.12 3.51
C ASP A 303 -20.24 9.98 3.17
N ASP A 304 -20.58 8.78 3.64
CA ASP A 304 -19.93 7.54 3.25
C ASP A 304 -20.48 7.10 1.90
N PHE A 305 -19.59 6.58 1.06
CA PHE A 305 -20.00 5.73 -0.04
C PHE A 305 -19.25 4.41 0.05
N GLN A 306 -19.95 3.33 -0.28
CA GLN A 306 -19.40 1.98 -0.40
C GLN A 306 -19.51 1.55 -1.87
N ARG A 307 -18.62 0.67 -2.36
CA ARG A 307 -18.71 0.14 -3.73
C ARG A 307 -18.99 -1.36 -3.72
N ALA A 308 -19.84 -1.82 -4.62
CA ALA A 308 -20.04 -3.25 -4.88
C ALA A 308 -18.92 -3.81 -5.77
N PHE A 309 -18.90 -5.13 -5.98
CA PHE A 309 -17.95 -5.76 -6.91
C PHE A 309 -18.12 -5.33 -8.39
N SER A 310 -19.27 -4.76 -8.76
CA SER A 310 -19.51 -4.11 -10.06
C SER A 310 -18.84 -2.74 -10.17
N GLY A 311 -18.43 -2.14 -9.05
CA GLY A 311 -18.01 -0.75 -8.94
C GLY A 311 -19.14 0.22 -8.61
N ASP A 312 -20.40 -0.24 -8.60
CA ASP A 312 -21.57 0.59 -8.27
C ASP A 312 -21.42 1.20 -6.89
N SER A 313 -21.64 2.51 -6.79
CA SER A 313 -21.48 3.26 -5.55
C SER A 313 -22.82 3.43 -4.83
N LEU A 314 -22.88 2.98 -3.58
CA LEU A 314 -23.99 3.19 -2.67
C LEU A 314 -23.66 4.33 -1.70
N ASN A 315 -24.40 5.45 -1.76
CA ASN A 315 -24.31 6.51 -0.76
C ASN A 315 -25.01 6.07 0.54
N ILE A 316 -24.36 6.30 1.67
CA ILE A 316 -24.85 6.00 3.02
C ILE A 316 -24.74 7.30 3.84
N PRO A 317 -25.88 7.94 4.16
CA PRO A 317 -25.90 9.14 4.99
C PRO A 317 -25.21 8.89 6.33
N VAL A 318 -24.19 9.70 6.64
CA VAL A 318 -23.42 9.54 7.88
C VAL A 318 -24.12 10.28 9.01
N LYS A 319 -24.65 9.51 9.96
CA LYS A 319 -25.09 10.08 11.25
C LYS A 319 -23.87 10.34 12.11
N TYR A 320 -23.86 11.49 12.77
CA TYR A 320 -22.85 11.78 13.78
C TYR A 320 -23.39 12.72 14.85
N ASP A 321 -22.92 12.52 16.08
CA ASP A 321 -23.24 13.34 17.24
C ASP A 321 -21.95 13.89 17.86
N GLN A 322 -22.00 15.07 18.45
CA GLN A 322 -20.85 15.65 19.14
C GLN A 322 -20.78 15.19 20.60
N HIS A 323 -19.62 14.68 21.02
CA HIS A 323 -19.33 14.26 22.38
C HIS A 323 -18.12 15.03 22.92
N GLY A 324 -18.40 16.17 23.56
CA GLY A 324 -17.38 17.11 24.01
C GLY A 324 -16.60 17.70 22.83
N GLU A 325 -15.30 17.41 22.75
CA GLU A 325 -14.38 17.87 21.70
C GLU A 325 -14.14 16.79 20.63
N SER A 326 -15.06 15.85 20.50
CA SER A 326 -14.95 14.69 19.61
C SER A 326 -16.32 14.32 19.06
N TYR A 327 -16.36 13.37 18.14
CA TYR A 327 -17.57 13.01 17.42
C TYR A 327 -17.79 11.50 17.46
N GLU A 328 -19.02 11.13 17.77
CA GLU A 328 -19.59 9.79 17.62
C GLU A 328 -20.05 9.68 16.17
N ARG A 329 -19.35 8.92 15.32
CA ARG A 329 -19.75 8.77 13.92
C ARG A 329 -20.24 7.36 13.65
N PHE A 330 -21.46 7.22 13.15
CA PHE A 330 -22.08 5.92 12.90
C PHE A 330 -21.93 5.52 11.43
N THR A 331 -21.39 4.33 11.20
CA THR A 331 -21.12 3.78 9.86
C THR A 331 -21.52 2.30 9.79
N MET A 332 -21.88 1.81 8.62
CA MET A 332 -22.29 0.42 8.44
C MET A 332 -21.07 -0.47 8.17
N SER A 333 -20.93 -1.59 8.90
CA SER A 333 -19.80 -2.52 8.74
C SER A 333 -19.71 -3.12 7.33
N PHE A 334 -20.86 -3.29 6.68
CA PHE A 334 -21.07 -3.60 5.26
C PHE A 334 -22.52 -3.23 4.91
N VAL A 335 -22.95 -3.33 3.66
CA VAL A 335 -24.37 -3.35 3.27
C VAL A 335 -24.62 -4.47 2.27
N VAL A 336 -25.78 -5.10 2.34
CA VAL A 336 -26.29 -5.94 1.25
C VAL A 336 -27.59 -5.32 0.74
N ARG A 337 -27.63 -5.02 -0.55
CA ARG A 337 -28.77 -4.40 -1.24
C ARG A 337 -28.86 -4.95 -2.64
N ASP A 338 -30.07 -5.34 -3.06
CA ASP A 338 -30.38 -5.82 -4.41
C ASP A 338 -29.41 -6.92 -4.89
N GLY A 339 -29.09 -7.87 -3.99
CA GLY A 339 -28.16 -8.99 -4.22
C GLY A 339 -26.67 -8.63 -4.25
N ARG A 340 -26.28 -7.36 -4.05
CA ARG A 340 -24.88 -6.90 -4.08
C ARG A 340 -24.35 -6.62 -2.67
N PHE A 341 -23.11 -7.04 -2.43
CA PHE A 341 -22.35 -6.77 -1.20
C PHE A 341 -21.48 -5.52 -1.35
N TYR A 342 -21.61 -4.62 -0.39
CA TYR A 342 -20.89 -3.36 -0.29
C TYR A 342 -20.03 -3.42 0.99
N PRO A 343 -18.69 -3.49 0.90
CA PRO A 343 -17.84 -3.50 2.09
C PRO A 343 -17.90 -2.16 2.84
N GLY A 344 -17.90 -2.20 4.16
CA GLY A 344 -17.86 -1.00 4.99
C GLY A 344 -16.53 -0.25 4.89
N MET A 345 -16.53 1.04 5.22
CA MET A 345 -15.33 1.88 5.23
C MET A 345 -14.18 1.25 6.05
N LEU A 346 -14.46 0.69 7.22
CA LEU A 346 -13.46 0.03 8.07
C LEU A 346 -12.92 -1.26 7.43
N GLN A 347 -13.77 -2.04 6.74
CA GLN A 347 -13.33 -3.16 5.90
C GLN A 347 -12.50 -2.66 4.70
N GLY A 348 -12.79 -1.45 4.22
CA GLY A 348 -12.01 -0.72 3.21
C GLY A 348 -10.55 -0.47 3.61
N ILE A 349 -10.22 -0.38 4.90
CA ILE A 349 -8.82 -0.26 5.37
C ILE A 349 -8.07 -1.59 5.18
N VAL A 350 -8.78 -2.72 5.36
CA VAL A 350 -8.23 -4.07 5.19
C VAL A 350 -8.13 -4.47 3.73
N LEU A 351 -9.09 -4.02 2.93
CA LEU A 351 -9.07 -4.11 1.49
C LEU A 351 -8.01 -3.15 0.87
N PRO A 352 -7.57 -3.42 -0.37
CA PRO A 352 -7.80 -4.65 -1.13
C PRO A 352 -6.77 -5.75 -0.84
N ALA A 353 -5.71 -5.43 -0.11
CA ALA A 353 -4.48 -6.25 -0.05
C ALA A 353 -4.42 -7.21 1.15
N PHE A 354 -5.25 -7.03 2.18
CA PHE A 354 -5.21 -7.81 3.43
C PHE A 354 -3.81 -7.78 4.10
N ASP A 355 -3.15 -6.61 4.05
CA ASP A 355 -1.73 -6.41 4.37
C ASP A 355 -1.48 -6.39 5.90
N VAL A 356 -1.64 -7.55 6.55
CA VAL A 356 -1.36 -7.77 7.98
C VAL A 356 0.14 -7.66 8.24
N ARG A 357 0.57 -6.58 8.87
CA ARG A 357 1.98 -6.33 9.18
C ARG A 357 2.44 -7.21 10.33
N TRP A 358 1.96 -6.91 11.53
CA TRP A 358 2.09 -7.78 12.68
C TRP A 358 0.74 -8.36 13.07
N GLY A 359 0.78 -9.49 13.79
CA GLY A 359 -0.41 -10.05 14.41
C GLY A 359 -0.25 -11.51 14.80
N ASP A 360 -1.02 -11.88 15.82
CA ASP A 360 -1.09 -13.26 16.31
C ASP A 360 -1.74 -14.22 15.28
N THR A 361 -1.62 -15.52 15.56
CA THR A 361 -2.16 -16.57 14.70
C THR A 361 -3.68 -16.54 14.57
N ARG A 362 -4.42 -16.07 15.59
CA ARG A 362 -5.89 -15.95 15.55
C ARG A 362 -6.29 -14.80 14.63
N PHE A 363 -5.71 -13.62 14.77
CA PHE A 363 -6.01 -12.45 13.94
C PHE A 363 -5.67 -12.68 12.47
N ARG A 364 -4.47 -13.22 12.17
CA ARG A 364 -4.10 -13.59 10.79
C ARG A 364 -5.12 -14.55 10.16
N ARG A 365 -5.61 -15.54 10.91
CA ARG A 365 -6.67 -16.46 10.45
C ARG A 365 -8.02 -15.77 10.22
N VAL A 366 -8.40 -14.80 11.06
CA VAL A 366 -9.66 -14.04 10.88
C VAL A 366 -9.59 -13.16 9.63
N VAL A 367 -8.46 -12.49 9.37
CA VAL A 367 -8.26 -11.70 8.14
C VAL A 367 -8.29 -12.58 6.88
N GLU A 368 -7.58 -13.71 6.87
CA GLU A 368 -7.63 -14.64 5.73
C GLU A 368 -9.02 -15.29 5.57
N SER A 369 -9.72 -15.59 6.67
CA SER A 369 -11.11 -16.07 6.60
C SER A 369 -12.05 -15.02 5.98
N PHE A 370 -11.88 -13.74 6.34
CA PHE A 370 -12.63 -12.64 5.73
C PHE A 370 -12.33 -12.49 4.22
N ARG A 371 -11.06 -12.64 3.82
CA ARG A 371 -10.67 -12.69 2.40
C ARG A 371 -11.42 -13.79 1.64
N TRP A 372 -11.42 -15.03 2.16
CA TRP A 372 -12.13 -16.14 1.52
C TRP A 372 -13.65 -15.92 1.46
N LYS A 373 -14.25 -15.35 2.50
CA LYS A 373 -15.68 -14.98 2.49
C LYS A 373 -16.03 -13.98 1.39
N LEU A 374 -15.17 -13.01 1.10
CA LEU A 374 -15.36 -12.09 -0.01
C LEU A 374 -15.16 -12.76 -1.38
N VAL A 375 -14.28 -13.77 -1.49
CA VAL A 375 -14.14 -14.59 -2.71
C VAL A 375 -15.42 -15.40 -2.97
N GLU A 376 -15.98 -16.06 -1.95
CA GLU A 376 -17.24 -16.80 -2.09
C GLU A 376 -18.41 -15.87 -2.42
N ARG A 377 -18.47 -14.68 -1.79
CA ARG A 377 -19.48 -13.68 -2.14
C ARG A 377 -19.35 -13.21 -3.59
N LEU A 378 -18.13 -12.95 -4.06
CA LEU A 378 -17.87 -12.57 -5.45
C LEU A 378 -18.26 -13.68 -6.44
N ARG A 379 -18.02 -14.95 -6.10
CA ARG A 379 -18.45 -16.12 -6.89
C ARG A 379 -19.98 -16.20 -6.97
N TYR A 380 -20.67 -16.03 -5.84
CA TYR A 380 -22.13 -15.96 -5.78
C TYR A 380 -22.69 -14.84 -6.67
N GLU A 381 -22.17 -13.62 -6.53
CA GLU A 381 -22.64 -12.48 -7.32
C GLU A 381 -22.35 -12.64 -8.82
N LYS A 382 -21.23 -13.28 -9.21
CA LYS A 382 -20.97 -13.62 -10.63
C LYS A 382 -22.00 -14.59 -11.21
N ASN A 383 -22.52 -15.51 -10.40
CA ASN A 383 -23.58 -16.42 -10.83
C ASN A 383 -24.96 -15.72 -10.87
N ALA A 384 -25.22 -14.78 -9.95
CA ALA A 384 -26.45 -14.00 -9.90
C ALA A 384 -26.54 -12.91 -10.99
N PHE A 385 -25.39 -12.31 -11.35
CA PHE A 385 -25.27 -11.23 -12.32
C PHE A 385 -24.27 -11.59 -13.45
N PRO A 386 -24.54 -12.62 -14.26
CA PRO A 386 -23.56 -13.17 -15.23
C PRO A 386 -23.20 -12.21 -16.37
N ASN A 387 -23.94 -11.10 -16.53
CA ASN A 387 -23.68 -10.07 -17.53
C ASN A 387 -22.81 -8.91 -16.99
N GLU A 388 -22.46 -8.90 -15.70
CA GLU A 388 -21.68 -7.83 -15.06
C GLU A 388 -20.20 -8.19 -14.89
N ILE A 389 -19.31 -7.21 -15.04
CA ILE A 389 -17.87 -7.38 -14.78
C ILE A 389 -17.62 -7.18 -13.28
N LEU A 390 -17.68 -8.27 -12.51
CA LEU A 390 -17.49 -8.23 -11.07
C LEU A 390 -16.05 -8.55 -10.64
N ARG A 391 -15.46 -7.69 -9.79
CA ARG A 391 -14.08 -7.77 -9.29
C ARG A 391 -13.96 -7.32 -7.84
N LEU A 392 -13.05 -7.94 -7.08
CA LEU A 392 -12.76 -7.52 -5.70
C LEU A 392 -12.14 -6.11 -5.65
N SER A 393 -11.28 -5.76 -6.62
CA SER A 393 -10.68 -4.42 -6.70
C SER A 393 -11.74 -3.30 -6.77
N PHE A 394 -12.81 -3.50 -7.54
CA PHE A 394 -13.87 -2.50 -7.76
C PHE A 394 -14.67 -2.14 -6.50
N ALA A 395 -14.77 -3.06 -5.53
CA ALA A 395 -15.49 -2.84 -4.27
C ALA A 395 -14.77 -1.87 -3.30
N HIS A 396 -13.55 -1.44 -3.62
CA HIS A 396 -12.83 -0.46 -2.82
C HIS A 396 -13.13 0.97 -3.27
N THR A 397 -13.47 1.85 -2.32
CA THR A 397 -13.86 3.27 -2.56
C THR A 397 -12.78 4.14 -3.21
N ARG A 398 -11.54 3.65 -3.25
CA ARG A 398 -10.39 4.28 -3.94
C ARG A 398 -9.84 3.44 -5.10
N THR A 399 -10.61 2.51 -5.69
CA THR A 399 -10.13 1.68 -6.83
C THR A 399 -9.56 2.53 -7.98
N ASP A 400 -10.11 3.73 -8.20
CA ASP A 400 -9.66 4.69 -9.22
C ASP A 400 -8.22 5.24 -8.95
N ALA A 401 -7.71 5.05 -7.73
CA ALA A 401 -6.37 5.45 -7.28
C ALA A 401 -5.45 4.24 -7.00
N PHE A 402 -5.82 3.03 -7.44
CA PHE A 402 -4.97 1.85 -7.33
C PHE A 402 -3.82 1.93 -8.34
N ALA A 403 -2.63 1.49 -7.95
CA ALA A 403 -1.55 1.30 -8.91
C ALA A 403 -1.93 0.17 -9.89
N SER A 404 -1.69 0.34 -11.19
CA SER A 404 -2.12 -0.62 -12.22
C SER A 404 -1.55 -2.02 -12.01
N HIS A 405 -0.40 -2.14 -11.34
CA HIS A 405 0.24 -3.41 -11.03
C HIS A 405 -0.35 -4.13 -9.80
N ILE A 406 -1.12 -3.42 -8.97
CA ILE A 406 -1.79 -3.97 -7.77
C ILE A 406 -3.11 -4.63 -8.16
N ILE A 407 -3.87 -4.05 -9.10
CA ILE A 407 -5.18 -4.57 -9.57
C ILE A 407 -5.10 -6.06 -9.99
N PRO A 408 -4.17 -6.50 -10.86
CA PRO A 408 -4.05 -7.92 -11.22
C PRO A 408 -3.74 -8.83 -10.03
N SER A 409 -2.97 -8.37 -9.04
CA SER A 409 -2.65 -9.18 -7.86
C SER A 409 -3.85 -9.40 -6.95
N ILE A 410 -4.73 -8.41 -6.84
CA ILE A 410 -6.00 -8.51 -6.11
C ILE A 410 -6.93 -9.46 -6.86
N ASP A 411 -7.22 -9.14 -8.13
CA ASP A 411 -8.21 -9.83 -8.94
C ASP A 411 -7.81 -11.29 -9.21
N ALA A 412 -6.53 -11.59 -9.48
CA ALA A 412 -6.04 -12.95 -9.71
C ALA A 412 -6.23 -13.82 -8.46
N SER A 413 -6.07 -13.25 -7.26
CA SER A 413 -6.31 -13.99 -6.00
C SER A 413 -7.78 -14.34 -5.76
N THR A 414 -8.69 -13.80 -6.58
CA THR A 414 -10.13 -14.09 -6.58
C THR A 414 -10.62 -14.74 -7.88
N SER A 415 -9.71 -15.00 -8.82
CA SER A 415 -9.98 -15.60 -10.14
C SER A 415 -9.70 -17.10 -10.19
N LEU A 416 -9.84 -17.78 -9.05
CA LEU A 416 -9.90 -19.24 -8.99
C LEU A 416 -11.21 -19.71 -9.62
N ALA A 417 -11.16 -19.90 -10.93
CA ALA A 417 -12.13 -20.63 -11.75
C ALA A 417 -11.96 -22.15 -11.58
#